data_AF-A0A0C9T1Q8-F1
#
_entry.id   AF-A0A0C9T1Q8-F1
#
_cell.length_a   1.000
_cell.length_b   1.000
_cell.length_c   1.000
_cell.angle_alpha   90.00
_cell.angle_beta   90.00
_cell.angle_gamma   90.00
#
_symmetry.space_group_name_H-M   'P 1'
#
loop_
_entity.id
_entity.type
_entity.pdbx_description
1 polymer ?
#
loop_
_entity_poly.entity_id
_entity_poly.type
_entity_poly.pdbx_seq_one_letter_code
_entity_poly.pdbx_strand_id
1 'polypeptide(L)' 'YPRLFRMAMDYLPAQGSSVPAERVFSSSAETDTRRRNRLSPHLMEQVQMLKFMLRKARL' A
#
# COMPACT_ATOMS: atom_id res chain seq x y z
N TYR A 1 3.39 -22.62 -22.82
CA TYR A 1 1.95 -22.32 -22.68
C TYR A 1 1.72 -20.83 -22.40
N PRO A 2 1.60 -19.98 -23.43
CA PRO A 2 1.51 -18.52 -23.26
C PRO A 2 0.25 -18.06 -22.50
N ARG A 3 -0.88 -18.76 -22.63
CA ARG A 3 -2.13 -18.44 -21.92
C ARG A 3 -2.06 -18.75 -20.42
N LEU A 4 -1.54 -19.92 -20.06
CA LEU A 4 -1.35 -20.33 -18.67
C LEU A 4 -0.34 -19.41 -17.95
N PHE A 5 0.73 -19.03 -18.66
CA PHE A 5 1.71 -18.08 -18.12
C PHE A 5 1.07 -16.72 -17.81
N ARG A 6 0.23 -16.20 -18.72
CA ARG A 6 -0.49 -14.94 -18.51
C ARG A 6 -1.46 -15.02 -17.32
N MET A 7 -2.25 -16.10 -17.21
CA MET A 7 -3.10 -16.32 -16.06
C MET A 7 -2.31 -16.38 -14.74
N ALA A 8 -1.20 -17.11 -14.72
CA ALA A 8 -0.36 -17.20 -13.53
C ALA A 8 0.16 -15.83 -13.08
N MET A 9 0.56 -14.98 -14.03
CA MET A 9 1.01 -13.61 -13.75
C MET A 9 -0.09 -12.71 -13.17
N ASP A 10 -1.36 -12.98 -13.46
CA ASP A 10 -2.49 -12.20 -12.91
C ASP A 10 -2.90 -12.72 -11.52
N TYR A 11 -2.95 -14.04 -11.33
CA TYR A 11 -3.46 -14.64 -10.09
C TYR A 11 -2.43 -14.82 -8.98
N LEU A 12 -1.18 -15.16 -9.30
CA LEU A 12 -0.13 -15.37 -8.29
C LEU A 12 0.21 -14.13 -7.45
N PRO A 13 0.24 -12.90 -8.01
CA PRO A 13 0.51 -11.70 -7.20
C PRO A 13 -0.73 -11.16 -6.47
N ALA A 14 -1.92 -11.72 -6.69
CA ALA A 14 -3.10 -11.33 -5.94
C ALA A 14 -2.90 -11.68 -4.45
N GLN A 15 -2.96 -10.67 -3.58
CA GLN A 15 -2.79 -10.88 -2.16
C GLN A 15 -3.95 -11.70 -1.59
N GLY A 16 -3.64 -12.85 -1.01
CA GLY A 16 -4.62 -13.70 -0.30
C GLY A 16 -4.91 -13.28 1.14
N SER A 17 -4.31 -12.18 1.61
CA SER A 17 -4.44 -11.72 3.00
C SER A 17 -4.52 -10.19 3.08
N SER A 18 -5.27 -9.68 4.07
CA SER A 18 -5.38 -8.26 4.41
C SER A 18 -4.17 -7.71 5.18
N VAL A 19 -3.28 -8.57 5.69
CA VAL A 19 -2.13 -8.20 6.52
C VAL A 19 -1.25 -7.08 5.92
N PRO A 20 -0.97 -7.05 4.60
CA PRO A 20 -0.21 -5.95 3.99
C PRO A 20 -0.93 -4.60 4.10
N ALA A 21 -2.26 -4.58 3.92
CA ALA A 21 -3.07 -3.37 4.08
C ALA A 21 -3.09 -2.92 5.55
N GLU A 22 -3.30 -3.84 6.49
CA GLU A 22 -3.27 -3.55 7.94
C GLU A 22 -1.92 -2.98 8.39
N ARG A 23 -0.81 -3.51 7.85
CA ARG A 23 0.53 -2.99 8.14
C ARG A 23 0.71 -1.57 7.62
N VAL A 24 0.17 -1.24 6.44
CA VAL A 24 0.20 0.13 5.91
C VAL A 24 -0.58 1.06 6.83
N PHE A 25 -1.80 0.69 7.23
CA PHE A 25 -2.64 1.49 8.14
C PHE A 25 -2.03 1.66 9.53
N SER A 26 -1.45 0.60 10.10
CA SER A 26 -0.75 0.69 11.38
C SER A 26 0.46 1.63 11.29
N SER A 27 1.22 1.57 10.19
CA SER A 27 2.35 2.46 9.95
C SER A 27 1.96 3.92 9.71
N SER A 28 0.70 4.17 9.35
CA SER A 28 0.15 5.49 9.09
C SER A 28 -0.54 6.11 10.31
N ALA A 29 -0.70 5.35 11.40
CA ALA A 29 -1.33 5.80 12.63
C ALA A 29 -0.63 7.02 13.27
N GLU A 30 0.69 7.19 13.05
CA GLU A 30 1.42 8.39 13.49
C GLU A 30 1.04 9.66 12.70
N THR A 31 0.86 9.53 11.39
CA THR A 31 0.55 10.65 10.49
C THR A 31 -0.93 11.02 10.47
N ASP A 32 -1.79 10.09 10.87
CA ASP A 32 -3.25 10.21 10.93
C ASP A 32 -3.72 10.98 12.19
N THR A 33 -3.99 10.25 13.28
CA THR A 33 -4.66 10.80 14.47
C THR A 33 -3.72 11.06 15.64
N ARG A 34 -2.62 10.30 15.77
CA ARG A 34 -1.76 10.36 16.98
C ARG A 34 -1.07 11.71 17.19
N ARG A 35 -0.73 12.43 16.11
CA ARG A 35 -0.12 13.77 16.20
C ARG A 35 -1.14 14.91 16.09
N ARG A 36 -2.45 14.63 16.09
CA ARG A 36 -3.52 15.61 15.79
C ARG A 36 -3.27 16.39 14.50
N ASN A 37 -2.68 15.72 13.51
CA ASN A 37 -2.50 16.29 12.21
C ASN A 37 -3.90 16.40 11.59
N ARG A 38 -4.39 17.63 11.37
CA ARG A 38 -5.65 17.88 10.65
C ARG A 38 -5.48 17.63 9.14
N LEU A 39 -4.88 16.50 8.79
CA LEU A 39 -4.66 16.06 7.43
C LEU A 39 -6.02 15.62 6.86
N SER A 40 -6.37 16.14 5.69
CA SER A 40 -7.57 15.66 5.00
C SER A 40 -7.36 14.20 4.56
N PRO A 41 -8.43 13.39 4.48
CA PRO A 41 -8.33 12.01 4.01
C PRO A 41 -7.62 11.88 2.66
N HIS A 42 -7.86 12.83 1.75
CA HIS A 42 -7.21 12.88 0.44
C HIS A 42 -5.70 13.11 0.54
N LEU A 43 -5.27 14.08 1.35
CA LEU A 43 -3.84 14.37 1.51
C LEU A 43 -3.11 13.22 2.23
N MET A 44 -3.79 12.56 3.17
CA MET A 44 -3.28 11.37 3.85
C MET A 44 -3.03 10.21 2.86
N GLU A 45 -3.96 9.95 1.95
CA GLU A 45 -3.81 8.95 0.89
C GLU A 45 -2.60 9.24 0.00
N GLN A 46 -2.47 10.50 -0.46
CA GLN A 46 -1.34 10.93 -1.28
C GLN A 46 0.01 10.72 -0.58
N VAL A 47 0.08 11.02 0.72
CA VAL A 47 1.29 10.80 1.53
C VAL A 47 1.63 9.31 1.65
N GLN A 48 0.63 8.43 1.84
CA GLN A 48 0.87 6.99 1.88
C GLN A 48 1.33 6.45 0.51
N MET A 49 0.74 6.91 -0.60
CA MET A 49 1.18 6.57 -1.95
C MET A 49 2.63 7.01 -2.20
N LEU A 50 2.98 8.25 -1.82
CA LEU A 50 4.34 8.77 -1.95
C LEU A 50 5.35 7.95 -1.13
N LYS A 51 5.01 7.63 0.12
CA LYS A 51 5.82 6.76 0.99
C LYS A 51 6.08 5.40 0.34
N PHE A 52 5.05 4.80 -0.25
CA PHE A 52 5.15 3.50 -0.92
C PHE A 52 6.01 3.58 -2.19
N MET A 53 5.81 4.59 -3.04
CA MET A 53 6.60 4.80 -4.26
C MET A 53 8.09 4.98 -3.95
N LEU A 54 8.44 5.80 -2.95
CA LEU A 54 9.82 5.99 -2.51
C LEU A 54 10.44 4.70 -1.98
N ARG A 55 9.66 3.88 -1.27
CA ARG A 55 10.13 2.57 -0.78
C ARG A 55 10.40 1.61 -1.94
N LYS A 56 9.53 1.59 -2.95
CA LYS A 56 9.70 0.76 -4.16
C LYS A 56 10.90 1.22 -5.01
N ALA A 57 11.17 2.52 -5.07
CA ALA A 57 12.30 3.07 -5.84
C ALA A 57 13.68 2.87 -5.18
N ARG A 58 13.74 2.58 -3.88
CA ARG A 58 14.97 2.29 -3.13
C ARG A 58 15.36 0.81 -3.12
N LEU A 59 14.48 -0.06 -3.63
CA LEU A 59 14.66 -1.52 -3.78
C LEU A 59 14.99 -1.83 -5.24
#